data_AF-A0AAV0UNW4-F1
#
_entry.id   AF-A0AAV0UNW4-F1
#
_cell.length_a   1.000
_cell.length_b   1.000
_cell.length_c   1.000
_cell.angle_alpha   90.00
_cell.angle_beta   90.00
_cell.angle_gamma   90.00
#
_symmetry.space_group_name_H-M   'P 1'
#
loop_
_entity.id
_entity.type
_entity.pdbx_description
1 polymer ?
#
loop_
_entity_poly.entity_id
_entity_poly.type
_entity_poly.pdbx_seq_one_letter_code
_entity_poly.pdbx_strand_id
1 'polypeptide(L)'
;MSLPKTLLHQQIGFNEFELHQKVRGCVMIECYRERINGCMRTKHFKIWFNTYFLKPDKITGLVVFSRSEMDWVARDKKYRRFPAAFELQMIVSSSDTL
;
A
#
# COMPACT_ATOMS: atom_id res chain seq x y z
N MET A 1 8.70 19.05 14.93
CA MET A 1 7.25 18.72 15.02
C MET A 1 6.91 17.81 13.86
N SER A 2 6.38 16.61 14.08
CA SER A 2 5.81 15.81 12.98
C SER A 2 4.45 16.39 12.61
N LEU A 3 4.23 16.70 11.33
CA LEU A 3 2.89 17.02 10.83
C LEU A 3 1.91 15.89 11.21
N PRO A 4 0.66 16.23 11.58
CA PRO A 4 -0.34 15.23 11.95
C PRO A 4 -0.57 14.25 10.78
N LYS A 5 -0.64 12.96 11.09
CA LYS A 5 -1.01 11.91 10.12
C LYS A 5 -2.53 11.84 10.09
N THR A 6 -3.11 12.05 8.91
CA THR A 6 -4.56 11.92 8.70
C THR A 6 -4.88 10.56 8.10
N LEU A 7 -5.80 9.81 8.72
CA LEU A 7 -6.35 8.60 8.13
C LEU A 7 -7.38 8.98 7.07
N LEU A 8 -7.10 8.67 5.80
CA LEU A 8 -7.97 9.03 4.68
C LEU A 8 -8.97 7.94 4.31
N HIS A 9 -8.64 6.67 4.61
CA HIS A 9 -9.46 5.52 4.23
C HIS A 9 -9.18 4.30 5.09
N GLN A 10 -10.20 3.50 5.35
CA GLN A 10 -10.10 2.20 6.01
C GLN A 10 -11.18 1.25 5.48
N GLN A 11 -10.80 0.00 5.22
CA GLN A 11 -11.70 -1.02 4.69
C GLN A 11 -11.20 -2.44 5.02
N ILE A 12 -12.07 -3.44 4.85
CA ILE A 12 -11.83 -4.86 5.17
C ILE A 12 -12.42 -5.71 4.03
N GLY A 13 -11.76 -6.83 3.68
CA GLY A 13 -12.45 -7.94 3.00
C GLY A 13 -11.95 -8.36 1.62
N PHE A 14 -10.98 -7.68 1.00
CA PHE A 14 -10.60 -7.98 -0.39
C PHE A 14 -9.10 -7.82 -0.66
N ASN A 15 -8.55 -8.63 -1.56
CA ASN A 15 -7.18 -8.50 -2.08
C ASN A 15 -7.05 -7.34 -3.07
N GLU A 16 -8.17 -6.96 -3.70
CA GLU A 16 -8.30 -5.86 -4.64
C GLU A 16 -9.31 -4.88 -4.10
N PHE A 17 -9.04 -3.58 -4.24
CA PHE A 17 -9.97 -2.56 -3.80
C PHE A 17 -9.73 -1.24 -4.49
N GLU A 18 -10.78 -0.45 -4.57
CA GLU A 18 -10.75 0.89 -5.15
C GLU A 18 -10.68 1.94 -4.05
N LEU A 19 -9.89 2.97 -4.30
CA LEU A 19 -9.74 4.13 -3.43
C LEU A 19 -9.97 5.39 -4.24
N HIS A 20 -11.11 6.05 -4.05
CA HIS A 20 -11.43 7.31 -4.73
C HIS A 20 -10.86 8.56 -4.03
N GLN A 21 -9.80 8.40 -3.23
CA GLN A 21 -9.21 9.51 -2.48
C GLN A 21 -8.07 10.16 -3.26
N LYS A 22 -8.15 11.48 -3.44
CA LYS A 22 -7.03 12.28 -3.95
C LYS A 22 -5.98 12.42 -2.85
N VAL A 23 -4.75 12.00 -3.15
CA VAL A 23 -3.62 12.07 -2.20
C VAL A 23 -2.46 12.86 -2.81
N ARG A 24 -1.69 13.56 -1.97
CA ARG A 24 -0.51 14.32 -2.38
C ARG A 24 0.55 14.28 -1.28
N GLY A 25 1.81 14.16 -1.67
CA GLY A 25 2.95 14.16 -0.75
C GLY A 25 3.23 12.78 -0.19
N CYS A 26 3.61 12.71 1.09
CA CYS A 26 3.96 11.44 1.75
C CYS A 26 2.70 10.66 2.15
N VAL A 27 2.54 9.47 1.59
CA VAL A 27 1.41 8.57 1.81
C VAL A 27 1.90 7.30 2.51
N MET A 28 1.07 6.79 3.41
CA MET A 28 1.28 5.51 4.09
C MET A 28 0.10 4.59 3.77
N ILE A 29 0.40 3.37 3.34
CA ILE A 29 -0.58 2.28 3.29
C ILE A 29 -0.16 1.26 4.34
N GLU A 30 -1.08 0.91 5.25
CA GLU A 30 -0.86 -0.10 6.28
C GLU A 30 -1.93 -1.17 6.15
N CYS A 31 -1.49 -2.42 5.93
CA CYS A 31 -2.36 -3.56 5.74
C CYS A 31 -2.35 -4.43 7.00
N TYR A 32 -3.53 -4.92 7.38
CA TYR A 32 -3.72 -5.82 8.51
C TYR A 32 -4.31 -7.13 8.00
N ARG A 33 -3.87 -8.25 8.58
CA ARG A 33 -4.51 -9.54 8.41
C ARG A 33 -5.54 -9.72 9.51
N GLU A 34 -6.78 -9.92 9.11
CA GLU A 34 -7.88 -10.24 10.01
C GLU A 34 -7.98 -11.75 10.22
N ARG A 35 -8.32 -12.16 11.44
CA ARG A 35 -8.63 -13.53 11.84
C ARG A 35 -9.83 -13.50 12.79
N ILE A 36 -10.55 -14.63 12.86
CA ILE A 36 -11.66 -14.83 13.81
C ILE A 36 -12.72 -13.72 13.63
N ASN A 37 -13.21 -13.53 12.41
CA ASN A 37 -14.30 -12.58 12.08
C ASN A 37 -14.13 -11.18 12.70
N GLY A 38 -12.94 -10.58 12.59
CA GLY A 38 -12.66 -9.25 13.12
C GLY A 38 -12.13 -9.19 14.55
N CYS A 39 -12.20 -10.29 15.31
CA CYS A 39 -11.77 -10.31 16.72
C CYS A 39 -10.25 -10.18 16.88
N MET A 40 -9.47 -10.66 15.91
CA MET A 40 -8.01 -10.57 15.97
C MET A 40 -7.44 -9.93 14.69
N ARG A 41 -6.71 -8.83 14.87
CA ARG A 41 -6.00 -8.12 13.80
C ARG A 41 -4.50 -8.16 14.06
N THR A 42 -3.76 -8.66 13.08
CA THR A 42 -2.30 -8.63 13.10
C THR A 42 -1.80 -7.79 11.95
N LYS A 43 -0.93 -6.82 12.22
CA LYS A 43 -0.27 -6.04 11.17
C LYS A 43 0.37 -7.00 10.15
N HIS A 44 0.16 -6.73 8.87
CA HIS A 44 0.65 -7.56 7.78
C HIS A 44 1.89 -6.91 7.16
N PHE A 45 1.71 -5.81 6.45
CA PHE A 45 2.82 -5.02 5.91
C PHE A 45 2.43 -3.55 5.84
N LYS A 46 3.43 -2.73 5.54
CA LYS A 46 3.29 -1.29 5.44
C LYS A 46 4.23 -0.77 4.36
N ILE A 47 3.78 0.25 3.63
CA ILE A 47 4.60 1.01 2.70
C ILE A 47 4.50 2.51 2.99
N TRP A 48 5.60 3.22 2.74
CA TRP A 48 5.63 4.68 2.65
C TRP A 48 6.13 5.06 1.27
N PHE A 49 5.47 6.02 0.64
CA PHE A 49 5.93 6.60 -0.61
C PHE A 49 5.57 8.08 -0.66
N ASN A 50 6.25 8.83 -1.51
CA ASN A 50 5.84 10.19 -1.84
C ASN A 50 5.28 10.20 -3.26
N THR A 51 4.10 10.78 -3.46
CA THR A 51 3.41 10.83 -4.76
C THR A 51 4.28 11.43 -5.86
N TYR A 52 5.22 12.32 -5.53
CA TYR A 52 6.14 12.93 -6.48
C TYR A 52 7.12 11.94 -7.13
N PHE A 53 7.49 10.86 -6.44
CA PHE A 53 8.44 9.86 -6.94
C PHE A 53 7.77 8.66 -7.61
N LEU A 54 6.44 8.64 -7.68
CA LEU A 54 5.73 7.59 -8.39
C LEU A 54 6.05 7.68 -9.87
N LYS A 55 6.33 6.53 -10.47
CA LYS A 55 6.53 6.36 -11.92
C LYS A 55 5.46 5.42 -12.44
N PRO A 56 4.19 5.85 -12.49
CA PRO A 56 3.13 5.01 -13.01
C PRO A 56 3.39 4.68 -14.49
N ASP A 57 3.01 3.48 -14.90
CA ASP A 57 3.00 3.12 -16.31
C ASP A 57 2.10 4.09 -17.09
N LYS A 58 2.56 4.51 -18.27
CA LYS A 58 1.91 5.59 -19.03
C LYS A 58 0.56 5.19 -19.63
N ILE A 59 0.33 3.89 -19.82
CA ILE A 59 -0.89 3.37 -20.44
C ILE A 59 -1.90 3.00 -19.35
N THR A 60 -1.43 2.29 -18.33
CA THR A 60 -2.29 1.65 -17.33
C THR A 60 -2.36 2.42 -16.01
N GLY A 61 -1.44 3.34 -15.75
CA GLY A 61 -1.31 3.99 -14.44
C GLY A 61 -0.72 3.09 -13.35
N LEU A 62 -0.23 1.89 -13.71
CA LEU A 62 0.23 0.89 -12.76
C LEU A 62 1.54 1.30 -12.06
N VAL A 63 1.55 1.18 -10.75
CA VAL A 63 2.72 1.23 -9.87
C VAL A 63 2.83 -0.12 -9.15
N VAL A 64 4.02 -0.72 -9.17
CA VAL A 64 4.30 -1.98 -8.47
C VAL A 64 5.31 -1.72 -7.36
N PHE A 65 4.95 -2.11 -6.14
CA PHE A 65 5.87 -2.15 -5.01
C PHE A 65 6.34 -3.59 -4.80
N SER A 66 7.64 -3.78 -4.85
CA SER A 66 8.32 -5.04 -4.58
C SER A 66 8.48 -5.29 -3.08
N ARG A 67 8.85 -6.52 -2.71
CA ARG A 67 9.14 -6.91 -1.32
C ARG A 67 10.13 -5.99 -0.62
N SER A 68 11.17 -5.56 -1.32
CA SER A 68 12.24 -4.70 -0.77
C SER A 68 11.74 -3.33 -0.33
N GLU A 69 10.60 -2.89 -0.85
CA GLU A 69 10.02 -1.58 -0.58
C GLU A 69 9.02 -1.61 0.58
N MET A 70 8.71 -2.79 1.13
CA MET A 70 7.74 -2.93 2.23
C MET A 70 8.43 -3.34 3.53
N ASP A 71 8.25 -2.55 4.59
CA ASP A 71 9.04 -2.58 5.82
C ASP A 71 9.22 -3.98 6.45
N TRP A 72 8.12 -4.73 6.58
CA TRP A 72 8.12 -6.05 7.24
C TRP A 72 8.33 -7.21 6.27
N VAL A 73 7.98 -7.01 5.00
CA VAL A 73 8.17 -8.01 3.94
C VAL A 73 9.65 -8.12 3.58
N ALA A 74 10.35 -6.98 3.49
CA ALA A 74 11.79 -6.91 3.25
C ALA A 74 12.60 -7.64 4.34
N ARG A 75 12.06 -7.72 5.57
CA ARG A 75 12.71 -8.41 6.70
C ARG A 75 12.47 -9.93 6.69
N ASP A 76 11.46 -10.43 5.98
CA ASP A 76 11.17 -11.87 5.86
C ASP A 76 12.07 -12.55 4.81
N LYS A 77 13.38 -12.57 5.06
CA LYS A 77 14.39 -13.13 4.14
C LYS A 77 14.23 -14.62 3.85
N LYS A 78 13.54 -15.34 4.73
CA LYS A 78 13.31 -16.80 4.62
C LYS A 78 11.94 -17.14 4.00
N TYR A 79 11.19 -16.14 3.53
CA TYR A 79 9.89 -16.31 2.89
C TYR A 79 8.89 -17.12 3.73
N ARG A 80 8.95 -16.96 5.05
CA ARG A 80 8.10 -17.74 5.98
C ARG A 80 6.67 -17.22 6.03
N ARG A 81 6.50 -15.91 5.83
CA ARG A 81 5.22 -15.21 5.95
C ARG A 81 4.73 -14.69 4.61
N PHE A 82 5.65 -14.30 3.74
CA PHE A 82 5.36 -13.71 2.44
C PHE A 82 6.05 -14.51 1.31
N PRO A 83 5.34 -14.82 0.21
CA PRO A 83 5.92 -15.47 -0.98
C PRO A 83 7.10 -14.71 -1.58
N ALA A 84 8.05 -15.40 -2.22
CA ALA A 84 9.20 -14.75 -2.85
C ALA A 84 8.83 -13.70 -3.90
N ALA A 85 7.73 -13.90 -4.64
CA ALA A 85 7.18 -12.96 -5.62
C ALA A 85 6.03 -12.11 -5.06
N PHE A 86 6.09 -11.75 -3.77
CA PHE A 86 5.04 -10.92 -3.16
C PHE A 86 5.16 -9.45 -3.60
N GLU A 87 4.08 -8.90 -4.14
CA GLU A 87 4.01 -7.55 -4.69
C GLU A 87 2.70 -6.86 -4.27
N LEU A 88 2.73 -5.53 -4.28
CA LEU A 88 1.53 -4.69 -4.18
C LEU A 88 1.42 -3.91 -5.48
N GLN A 89 0.30 -4.10 -6.17
CA GLN A 89 -0.03 -3.37 -7.39
C GLN A 89 -1.04 -2.27 -7.06
N MET A 90 -0.80 -1.08 -7.59
CA MET A 90 -1.64 0.10 -7.39
C MET A 90 -1.82 0.79 -8.73
N ILE A 91 -3.07 0.97 -9.16
CA ILE A 91 -3.40 1.77 -10.33
C ILE A 91 -3.71 3.19 -9.86
N VAL A 92 -3.03 4.19 -10.43
CA VAL A 92 -3.26 5.60 -10.11
C VAL A 92 -3.62 6.40 -11.35
N SER A 93 -4.46 7.41 -11.17
CA SER A 93 -4.72 8.45 -12.16
C SER A 93 -4.15 9.77 -11.68
N SER A 94 -3.49 10.51 -12.57
CA SER A 94 -3.09 11.90 -12.30
C SER A 94 -4.30 12.80 -12.42
N SER A 95 -4.35 13.85 -11.59
CA SER A 95 -5.36 14.91 -11.73
C SER A 95 -5.04 15.91 -12.85
N ASP A 96 -3.89 15.75 -13.52
CA ASP A 96 -3.34 16.71 -14.49
C ASP A 96 -3.98 16.59 -15.89
N THR A 97 -5.10 15.89 -16.00
CA THR A 97 -5.99 15.89 -17.17
C THR A 97 -7.31 16.57 -16.81
N LEU A 98 -7.27 17.90 -16.82
CA LEU A 98 -8.40 18.79 -17.16
C LEU A 98 -7.85 19.92 -18.03
#